data_AF-A0A955EWG9-F1
#
_entry.id   AF-A0A955EWG9-F1
#
_cell.length_a   1.000
_cell.length_b   1.000
_cell.length_c   1.000
_cell.angle_alpha   90.00
_cell.angle_beta   90.00
_cell.angle_gamma   90.00
#
_symmetry.space_group_name_H-M   'P 1'
#
loop_
_entity.id
_entity.type
_entity.pdbx_description
1 polymer ?
#
loop_
_entity_poly.entity_id
_entity_poly.type
_entity_poly.pdbx_seq_one_letter_code
_entity_poly.pdbx_strand_id
1 'polypeptide(L)'
;MLVSRKSQPQRFQAAGFTIVELMIATMVFSVIMLIVATVVIAFSRSYYGATNAAHTQETTRTTIDAVSQSIQFGSQPFSPGISSADTSLNYFCAGGYLFAFNQGVRYDGAAPTNTNAGLYMLPVTSACAVPATLTGGRQLLSKDMRVMRLTVSPVAGDTQRYQVSATLAYGNDNDLFCKVGDACPPSAPLTNEQLVAAGPNLACITGTGAEYCAVSSLTTVVQKRT
;
A
#
# COMPACT_ATOMS: atom_id res chain seq x y z
N MET A 1 -3.27 34.64 78.98
CA MET A 1 -4.52 33.85 79.01
C MET A 1 -4.46 32.85 77.87
N LEU A 2 -4.04 31.60 78.14
CA LEU A 2 -3.81 30.55 77.14
C LEU A 2 -5.04 29.65 77.04
N VAL A 3 -5.72 29.67 75.90
CA VAL A 3 -6.90 28.81 75.64
C VAL A 3 -6.43 27.47 75.09
N SER A 4 -6.50 26.44 75.92
CA SER A 4 -6.22 25.04 75.57
C SER A 4 -7.41 24.46 74.80
N ARG A 5 -7.26 24.21 73.49
CA ARG A 5 -8.25 23.51 72.66
C ARG A 5 -8.11 22.00 72.87
N LYS A 6 -9.10 21.38 73.50
CA LYS A 6 -9.24 19.92 73.57
C LYS A 6 -9.55 19.38 72.17
N SER A 7 -8.62 18.64 71.59
CA SER A 7 -8.85 17.81 70.41
C SER A 7 -9.76 16.64 70.79
N GLN A 8 -10.95 16.55 70.21
CA GLN A 8 -11.82 15.38 70.37
C GLN A 8 -11.47 14.35 69.29
N PRO A 9 -11.28 13.06 69.66
CA PRO A 9 -11.03 12.00 68.70
C PRO A 9 -12.29 11.72 67.89
N GLN A 10 -12.27 11.99 66.58
CA GLN A 10 -13.32 11.56 65.66
C GLN A 10 -13.31 10.03 65.59
N ARG A 11 -14.32 9.39 66.17
CA ARG A 11 -14.58 7.96 65.99
C ARG A 11 -15.02 7.76 64.54
N PHE A 12 -14.11 7.30 63.68
CA PHE A 12 -14.47 6.81 62.36
C PHE A 12 -15.39 5.59 62.54
N GLN A 13 -16.67 5.78 62.25
CA GLN A 13 -17.60 4.67 62.10
C GLN A 13 -17.16 3.91 60.84
N ALA A 14 -16.44 2.81 61.04
CA ALA A 14 -16.12 1.87 59.99
C ALA A 14 -17.41 1.14 59.58
N ALA A 15 -18.21 1.78 58.73
CA ALA A 15 -19.21 1.08 57.95
C ALA A 15 -18.45 0.09 57.06
N GLY A 16 -18.48 -1.19 57.41
CA GLY A 16 -17.85 -2.23 56.61
C GLY A 16 -18.43 -2.17 55.20
N PHE A 17 -17.58 -1.90 54.21
CA PHE A 17 -17.93 -2.03 52.80
C PHE A 17 -18.53 -3.41 52.60
N THR A 18 -19.80 -3.44 52.20
CA THR A 18 -20.52 -4.71 52.04
C THR A 18 -19.90 -5.47 50.87
N ILE A 19 -19.78 -6.80 50.98
CA ILE A 19 -19.27 -7.68 49.90
C ILE A 19 -20.00 -7.39 48.57
N VAL A 20 -21.28 -7.02 48.64
CA VAL A 20 -22.11 -6.66 47.50
C VAL A 20 -21.58 -5.44 46.75
N GLU A 21 -21.11 -4.40 47.45
CA GLU A 21 -20.56 -3.19 46.82
C GLU A 21 -19.27 -3.49 46.05
N LEU A 22 -18.43 -4.37 46.58
CA LEU A 22 -17.22 -4.83 45.89
C LEU A 22 -17.55 -5.72 44.68
N MET A 23 -18.61 -6.53 44.74
CA MET A 23 -19.07 -7.31 43.59
C MET A 23 -19.63 -6.41 42.48
N ILE A 24 -20.38 -5.36 42.83
CA ILE A 24 -20.88 -4.38 41.85
C ILE A 24 -19.72 -3.57 41.25
N ALA A 25 -18.75 -3.16 42.07
CA ALA A 25 -17.58 -2.44 41.61
C ALA A 25 -16.76 -3.25 40.58
N THR A 26 -16.53 -4.54 40.85
CA THR A 26 -15.81 -5.43 39.92
C THR A 26 -16.61 -5.67 38.63
N MET A 27 -17.94 -5.76 38.70
CA MET A 27 -18.80 -5.84 37.51
C MET A 27 -18.68 -4.59 36.63
N VAL A 28 -18.84 -3.39 37.19
CA VAL A 28 -18.73 -2.13 36.44
C VAL A 28 -17.33 -1.97 35.86
N PHE A 29 -16.30 -2.26 36.65
CA PHE A 29 -14.91 -2.21 36.21
C PHE A 29 -14.65 -3.15 35.03
N SER A 30 -15.18 -4.38 35.06
CA SER A 30 -15.03 -5.33 33.96
C SER A 30 -15.66 -4.82 32.65
N VAL A 31 -16.83 -4.17 32.73
CA VAL A 31 -17.50 -3.58 31.57
C VAL A 31 -16.68 -2.42 31.00
N ILE A 32 -16.12 -1.56 31.86
CA ILE A 32 -15.27 -0.44 31.42
C ILE A 32 -14.03 -0.97 30.69
N MET A 33 -13.36 -2.00 31.24
CA MET A 33 -12.19 -2.60 30.60
C MET A 33 -12.52 -3.21 29.24
N LEU A 34 -13.69 -3.86 29.11
CA LEU A 34 -14.17 -4.37 27.83
C LEU A 34 -14.35 -3.25 26.80
N ILE A 35 -15.00 -2.14 27.19
CA ILE A 35 -15.20 -0.98 26.31
C ILE A 35 -13.84 -0.43 25.86
N VAL A 36 -12.89 -0.21 26.78
CA VAL A 36 -11.56 0.30 26.45
C VAL A 36 -10.84 -0.64 25.47
N ALA A 37 -10.90 -1.95 25.68
CA ALA A 37 -10.29 -2.93 24.77
C ALA A 37 -10.89 -2.86 23.36
N THR A 38 -12.21 -2.74 23.23
CA THR A 38 -12.86 -2.63 21.91
C THR A 38 -12.44 -1.36 21.17
N VAL A 39 -12.32 -0.25 21.87
CA VAL A 39 -11.88 1.05 21.31
C VAL A 39 -10.43 0.96 20.83
N VAL A 40 -9.53 0.38 21.63
CA VAL A 40 -8.12 0.20 21.25
C VAL A 40 -7.99 -0.65 19.98
N ILE A 41 -8.70 -1.77 19.90
CA ILE A 41 -8.67 -2.66 18.72
C ILE A 41 -9.15 -1.90 17.47
N ALA A 42 -10.25 -1.15 17.58
CA ALA A 42 -10.78 -0.35 16.47
C ALA A 42 -9.75 0.69 15.98
N PHE A 43 -9.09 1.41 16.90
CA PHE A 43 -8.04 2.37 16.55
C PHE A 43 -6.82 1.70 15.93
N SER A 44 -6.37 0.55 16.45
CA SER A 44 -5.24 -0.17 15.89
C SER A 44 -5.51 -0.59 14.43
N ARG A 45 -6.68 -1.15 14.14
CA ARG A 45 -7.05 -1.54 12.76
C ARG A 45 -7.09 -0.34 11.81
N SER A 46 -7.68 0.77 12.25
CA SER A 46 -7.71 2.02 11.48
C SER A 46 -6.30 2.57 11.24
N TYR A 47 -5.42 2.49 12.23
CA TYR A 47 -4.04 2.95 12.13
C TYR A 47 -3.25 2.13 11.10
N TYR A 48 -3.29 0.79 11.18
CA TYR A 48 -2.60 -0.07 10.21
C TYR A 48 -3.07 0.19 8.76
N GLY A 49 -4.38 0.29 8.54
CA GLY A 49 -4.93 0.62 7.22
C GLY A 49 -4.44 1.98 6.72
N ALA A 50 -4.45 3.02 7.56
CA ALA A 50 -3.99 4.35 7.19
C ALA A 50 -2.48 4.38 6.86
N THR A 51 -1.65 3.69 7.67
CA THR A 51 -0.21 3.60 7.43
C THR A 51 0.11 2.86 6.13
N ASN A 52 -0.52 1.72 5.87
CA ASN A 52 -0.35 0.97 4.62
C ASN A 52 -0.81 1.78 3.41
N ALA A 53 -1.91 2.52 3.53
CA ALA A 53 -2.38 3.43 2.49
C ALA A 53 -1.38 4.56 2.21
N ALA A 54 -0.83 5.20 3.25
CA ALA A 54 0.17 6.24 3.10
C ALA A 54 1.46 5.72 2.41
N HIS A 55 1.96 4.55 2.83
CA HIS A 55 3.13 3.92 2.19
C HIS A 55 2.86 3.56 0.73
N THR A 56 1.69 3.01 0.41
CA THR A 56 1.34 2.65 -0.97
C THR A 56 1.25 3.88 -1.87
N GLN A 57 0.70 4.98 -1.35
CA GLN A 57 0.66 6.26 -2.06
C GLN A 57 2.06 6.83 -2.30
N GLU A 58 2.92 6.80 -1.29
CA GLU A 58 4.29 7.30 -1.39
C GLU A 58 5.13 6.49 -2.40
N THR A 59 5.03 5.16 -2.36
CA THR A 59 5.70 4.29 -3.34
C THR A 59 5.17 4.53 -4.76
N THR A 60 3.87 4.78 -4.92
CA THR A 60 3.26 5.12 -6.21
C THR A 60 3.80 6.45 -6.75
N ARG A 61 3.89 7.46 -5.88
CA ARG A 61 4.45 8.77 -6.23
C ARG A 61 5.91 8.65 -6.63
N THR A 62 6.74 8.01 -5.81
CA THR A 62 8.15 7.79 -6.07
C THR A 62 8.38 7.03 -7.38
N THR A 63 7.55 6.03 -7.66
CA THR A 63 7.59 5.28 -8.92
C THR A 63 7.32 6.19 -10.13
N ILE A 64 6.25 6.98 -10.08
CA ILE A 64 5.91 7.89 -11.17
C ILE A 64 6.95 8.98 -11.33
N ASP A 65 7.51 9.51 -10.25
CA ASP A 65 8.57 10.51 -10.30
C ASP A 65 9.84 9.92 -10.95
N ALA A 66 10.21 8.68 -10.61
CA ALA A 66 11.34 7.99 -11.24
C ALA A 66 11.12 7.81 -12.75
N VAL A 67 9.95 7.30 -13.16
CA VAL A 67 9.60 7.13 -14.60
C VAL A 67 9.57 8.49 -15.31
N SER A 68 8.96 9.50 -14.68
CA SER A 68 8.83 10.84 -15.24
C SER A 68 10.20 11.49 -15.43
N GLN A 69 11.09 11.38 -14.44
CA GLN A 69 12.45 11.92 -14.53
C GLN A 69 13.23 11.24 -15.66
N SER A 70 13.11 9.92 -15.80
CA SER A 70 13.71 9.18 -16.90
C SER A 70 13.17 9.60 -18.27
N ILE A 71 11.88 9.93 -18.39
CA ILE A 71 11.30 10.45 -19.64
C ILE A 71 11.78 11.88 -19.92
N GLN A 72 11.81 12.75 -18.92
CA GLN A 72 12.15 14.17 -19.08
C GLN A 72 13.59 14.40 -19.50
N PHE A 73 14.54 13.72 -18.85
CA PHE A 73 15.97 13.98 -18.98
C PHE A 73 16.71 12.87 -19.72
N GLY A 74 15.96 11.92 -20.28
CA GLY A 74 16.52 10.78 -20.98
C GLY A 74 17.18 11.12 -22.31
N SER A 75 18.48 10.81 -22.43
CA SER A 75 19.22 10.96 -23.69
C SER A 75 18.91 9.85 -24.71
N GLN A 76 18.52 8.67 -24.24
CA GLN A 76 18.18 7.52 -25.08
C GLN A 76 16.77 7.64 -25.67
N PRO A 77 16.53 7.09 -26.88
CA PRO A 77 15.20 7.08 -27.47
C PRO A 77 14.22 6.34 -26.56
N PHE A 78 13.07 6.96 -26.35
CA PHE A 78 11.94 6.35 -25.66
C PHE A 78 11.30 5.32 -26.60
N SER A 79 11.10 4.09 -26.14
CA SER A 79 10.36 3.07 -26.87
C SER A 79 8.94 3.02 -26.30
N PRO A 80 7.96 3.72 -26.90
CA PRO A 80 6.58 3.62 -26.47
C PRO A 80 6.09 2.18 -26.59
N GLY A 81 5.42 1.71 -25.55
CA GLY A 81 4.85 0.37 -25.52
C GLY A 81 5.50 -0.52 -24.49
N ILE A 82 4.66 -1.30 -23.82
CA ILE A 82 5.08 -2.37 -22.93
C ILE A 82 5.33 -3.57 -23.82
N SER A 83 6.59 -3.92 -24.05
CA SER A 83 6.95 -5.14 -24.74
C SER A 83 6.94 -6.31 -23.74
N SER A 84 6.36 -7.43 -24.13
CA SER A 84 6.47 -8.71 -23.42
C SER A 84 7.44 -9.59 -24.19
N ALA A 85 8.70 -9.68 -23.75
CA ALA A 85 9.69 -10.60 -24.35
C ALA A 85 9.45 -12.05 -23.92
N ASP A 86 8.79 -12.22 -22.78
CA ASP A 86 8.36 -13.48 -22.18
C ASP A 86 6.94 -13.27 -21.64
N THR A 87 6.12 -14.30 -21.60
CA THR A 87 4.66 -14.21 -21.39
C THR A 87 4.22 -13.52 -20.09
N SER A 88 5.12 -13.32 -19.12
CA SER A 88 4.83 -12.66 -17.85
C SER A 88 5.52 -11.32 -17.61
N LEU A 89 6.65 -11.02 -18.27
CA LEU A 89 7.49 -9.87 -17.93
C LEU A 89 7.22 -8.70 -18.88
N ASN A 90 6.64 -7.65 -18.31
CA ASN A 90 6.37 -6.39 -18.97
C ASN A 90 7.57 -5.47 -18.79
N TYR A 91 8.00 -4.79 -19.86
CA TYR A 91 9.05 -3.79 -19.73
C TYR A 91 8.90 -2.63 -20.72
N PHE A 92 9.52 -1.51 -20.37
CA PHE A 92 9.75 -0.38 -21.28
C PHE A 92 11.06 0.31 -20.91
N CYS A 93 11.63 1.07 -21.84
CA CYS A 93 12.84 1.86 -21.57
C CYS A 93 12.55 3.35 -21.67
N ALA A 94 13.08 4.08 -20.69
CA ALA A 94 13.05 5.53 -20.66
C ALA A 94 14.38 6.05 -20.09
N GLY A 95 15.00 6.99 -20.79
CA GLY A 95 16.17 7.73 -20.32
C GLY A 95 17.34 6.92 -19.81
N GLY A 96 17.73 5.88 -20.55
CA GLY A 96 18.85 5.01 -20.17
C GLY A 96 18.53 4.05 -19.03
N TYR A 97 17.25 3.91 -18.67
CA TYR A 97 16.77 2.90 -17.74
C TYR A 97 15.74 1.99 -18.40
N LEU A 98 15.78 0.72 -18.03
CA LEU A 98 14.79 -0.30 -18.30
C LEU A 98 13.94 -0.49 -17.05
N PHE A 99 12.64 -0.36 -17.21
CA PHE A 99 11.64 -0.61 -16.17
C PHE A 99 10.98 -1.94 -16.49
N ALA A 100 11.22 -2.96 -15.67
CA ALA A 100 10.67 -4.31 -15.81
C ALA A 100 9.73 -4.65 -14.65
N PHE A 101 8.59 -5.26 -14.94
CA PHE A 101 7.58 -5.59 -13.94
C PHE A 101 6.72 -6.77 -14.38
N ASN A 102 6.23 -7.55 -13.42
CA ASN A 102 5.18 -8.53 -13.63
C ASN A 102 3.86 -7.96 -13.09
N GLN A 103 2.85 -7.82 -13.95
CA GLN A 103 1.56 -7.29 -13.53
C GLN A 103 0.84 -8.30 -12.61
N GLY A 104 0.22 -7.81 -11.55
CA GLY A 104 -0.51 -8.61 -10.56
C GLY A 104 0.36 -9.45 -9.62
N VAL A 105 1.67 -9.55 -9.87
CA VAL A 105 2.60 -10.34 -9.05
C VAL A 105 3.04 -9.53 -7.83
N ARG A 106 2.89 -10.13 -6.64
CA ARG A 106 3.37 -9.57 -5.38
C ARG A 106 4.88 -9.66 -5.28
N TYR A 107 5.52 -8.55 -4.92
CA TYR A 107 6.92 -8.55 -4.55
C TYR A 107 7.10 -9.09 -3.13
N ASP A 108 7.79 -10.22 -3.00
CA ASP A 108 8.01 -10.92 -1.73
C ASP A 108 9.24 -10.44 -0.95
N GLY A 109 10.06 -9.56 -1.55
CA GLY A 109 11.33 -9.09 -0.99
C GLY A 109 12.56 -9.89 -1.44
N ALA A 110 12.38 -10.94 -2.26
CA ALA A 110 13.49 -11.71 -2.82
C ALA A 110 14.18 -10.95 -3.96
N ALA A 111 15.35 -11.44 -4.39
CA ALA A 111 16.00 -10.91 -5.58
C ALA A 111 15.08 -11.06 -6.81
N PRO A 112 14.96 -10.03 -7.65
CA PRO A 112 14.05 -10.06 -8.79
C PRO A 112 14.58 -10.97 -9.90
N THR A 113 13.66 -11.73 -10.46
CA THR A 113 13.78 -12.62 -11.61
C THR A 113 12.69 -12.23 -12.61
N ASN A 114 12.65 -12.87 -13.78
CA ASN A 114 11.65 -12.55 -14.79
C ASN A 114 10.21 -12.96 -14.40
N THR A 115 10.04 -13.74 -13.33
CA THR A 115 8.74 -14.25 -12.86
C THR A 115 8.25 -13.61 -11.57
N ASN A 116 9.12 -12.95 -10.80
CA ASN A 116 8.80 -12.31 -9.51
C ASN A 116 9.23 -10.83 -9.44
N ALA A 117 9.49 -10.19 -10.58
CA ALA A 117 9.84 -8.78 -10.61
C ALA A 117 8.61 -7.95 -10.24
N GLY A 118 8.69 -7.25 -9.11
CA GLY A 118 7.73 -6.18 -8.75
C GLY A 118 7.75 -5.04 -9.77
N LEU A 119 8.53 -3.98 -9.50
CA LEU A 119 8.84 -2.94 -10.48
C LEU A 119 10.33 -2.60 -10.39
N TYR A 120 11.12 -3.26 -11.21
CA TYR A 120 12.56 -3.16 -11.20
C TYR A 120 13.06 -2.14 -12.21
N MET A 121 14.00 -1.30 -11.77
CA MET A 121 14.63 -0.26 -12.58
C MET A 121 16.11 -0.59 -12.76
N LEU A 122 16.54 -0.78 -14.00
CA LEU A 122 17.90 -1.20 -14.38
C LEU A 122 18.54 -0.17 -15.31
N PRO A 123 19.78 0.30 -15.09
CA PRO A 123 20.48 1.10 -16.08
C PRO A 123 20.80 0.26 -17.33
N VAL A 124 20.53 0.82 -18.51
CA VAL A 124 20.85 0.19 -19.80
C VAL A 124 21.81 1.09 -20.59
N THR A 125 22.86 0.49 -21.12
CA THR A 125 23.92 1.18 -21.89
C THR A 125 23.69 1.10 -23.40
N SER A 126 22.77 0.23 -23.85
CA SER A 126 22.47 0.02 -25.27
C SER A 126 20.97 -0.25 -25.47
N ALA A 127 20.59 -0.83 -26.61
CA ALA A 127 19.20 -1.04 -27.04
C ALA A 127 18.29 -1.55 -25.91
N CYS A 128 17.00 -1.21 -26.00
CA CYS A 128 15.98 -1.61 -25.02
C CYS A 128 15.73 -3.13 -25.06
N ALA A 129 16.61 -3.89 -24.42
CA ALA A 129 16.57 -5.34 -24.34
C ALA A 129 16.55 -5.75 -22.86
N VAL A 130 15.69 -6.72 -22.54
CA VAL A 130 15.64 -7.29 -21.20
C VAL A 130 16.80 -8.27 -21.04
N PRO A 131 17.66 -8.10 -20.03
CA PRO A 131 18.65 -9.13 -19.73
C PRO A 131 17.95 -10.38 -19.20
N ALA A 132 18.54 -11.57 -19.43
CA ALA A 132 18.01 -12.81 -18.88
C ALA A 132 17.90 -12.79 -17.34
N THR A 133 18.74 -12.00 -16.68
CA THR A 133 18.72 -11.79 -15.22
C THR A 133 18.69 -10.31 -14.89
N LEU A 134 17.79 -9.94 -13.97
CA LEU A 134 17.62 -8.57 -13.49
C LEU A 134 18.66 -8.28 -12.39
N THR A 135 19.88 -7.90 -12.77
CA THR A 135 20.99 -7.62 -11.83
C THR A 135 21.53 -6.20 -11.99
N GLY A 136 21.92 -5.55 -10.89
CA GLY A 136 22.50 -4.19 -10.94
C GLY A 136 21.48 -3.03 -11.02
N GLY A 137 20.19 -3.34 -10.85
CA GLY A 137 19.13 -2.36 -10.73
C GLY A 137 18.66 -2.16 -9.29
N ARG A 138 17.54 -1.46 -9.14
CA ARG A 138 16.85 -1.30 -7.86
C ARG A 138 15.37 -1.63 -7.99
N GLN A 139 14.83 -2.25 -6.96
CA GLN A 139 13.40 -2.45 -6.83
C GLN A 139 12.74 -1.13 -6.40
N LEU A 140 11.66 -0.74 -7.07
CA LEU A 140 10.87 0.46 -6.73
C LEU A 140 9.70 0.14 -5.79
N LEU A 141 9.30 -1.13 -5.68
CA LEU A 141 8.22 -1.55 -4.79
C LEU A 141 8.72 -1.96 -3.40
N SER A 142 7.90 -1.71 -2.39
CA SER A 142 8.07 -2.30 -1.06
C SER A 142 7.56 -3.75 -1.05
N LYS A 143 7.99 -4.53 -0.04
CA LYS A 143 7.48 -5.89 0.19
C LYS A 143 5.94 -5.87 0.26
N ASP A 144 5.32 -6.89 -0.30
CA ASP A 144 3.88 -7.11 -0.36
C ASP A 144 3.10 -6.13 -1.25
N MET A 145 3.82 -5.35 -2.07
CA MET A 145 3.22 -4.53 -3.13
C MET A 145 3.26 -5.23 -4.49
N ARG A 146 2.35 -4.84 -5.38
CA ARG A 146 2.25 -5.32 -6.76
C ARG A 146 1.88 -4.21 -7.72
N VAL A 147 2.34 -4.31 -8.96
CA VAL A 147 1.91 -3.42 -10.04
C VAL A 147 0.60 -3.95 -10.63
N MET A 148 -0.49 -3.20 -10.50
CA MET A 148 -1.77 -3.55 -11.12
C MET A 148 -1.85 -3.04 -12.55
N ARG A 149 -1.37 -1.82 -12.76
CA ARG A 149 -1.29 -1.19 -14.07
C ARG A 149 -0.14 -0.22 -14.08
N LEU A 150 0.69 -0.26 -15.11
CA LEU A 150 1.67 0.78 -15.40
C LEU A 150 1.63 0.99 -16.90
N THR A 151 1.22 2.18 -17.34
CA THR A 151 1.10 2.51 -18.76
C THR A 151 1.80 3.83 -19.02
N VAL A 152 2.61 3.85 -20.09
CA VAL A 152 3.22 5.07 -20.62
C VAL A 152 2.79 5.18 -22.08
N SER A 153 1.97 6.18 -22.39
CA SER A 153 1.44 6.40 -23.73
C SER A 153 1.66 7.84 -24.18
N PRO A 154 1.96 8.10 -25.46
CA PRO A 154 2.01 9.45 -25.98
C PRO A 154 0.63 10.11 -25.86
N VAL A 155 0.61 11.41 -25.58
CA VAL A 155 -0.63 12.20 -25.58
C VAL A 155 -1.03 12.46 -27.04
N ALA A 156 -2.31 12.24 -27.36
CA ALA A 156 -2.81 12.42 -28.73
C ALA A 156 -2.49 13.83 -29.25
N GLY A 157 -1.80 13.92 -30.39
CA GLY A 157 -1.41 15.18 -31.02
C GLY A 157 -0.10 15.80 -30.52
N ASP A 158 0.62 15.19 -29.58
CA ASP A 158 1.89 15.71 -29.07
C ASP A 158 2.94 14.59 -28.91
N THR A 159 4.02 14.66 -29.71
CA THR A 159 5.12 13.66 -29.70
C THR A 159 6.09 13.86 -28.54
N GLN A 160 6.00 14.98 -27.82
CA GLN A 160 6.86 15.33 -26.70
C GLN A 160 6.16 15.13 -25.35
N ARG A 161 4.85 14.89 -25.32
CA ARG A 161 4.09 14.65 -24.08
C ARG A 161 3.68 13.19 -23.94
N TYR A 162 3.89 12.66 -22.75
CA TYR A 162 3.60 11.28 -22.39
C TYR A 162 2.71 11.26 -21.16
N GLN A 163 1.62 10.52 -21.22
CA GLN A 163 0.80 10.22 -20.05
C GLN A 163 1.37 8.98 -19.37
N VAL A 164 1.76 9.14 -18.11
CA VAL A 164 2.22 8.06 -17.23
C VAL A 164 1.09 7.79 -16.24
N SER A 165 0.59 6.56 -16.21
CA SER A 165 -0.41 6.11 -15.25
C SER A 165 0.10 4.88 -14.53
N ALA A 166 0.17 4.93 -13.21
CA ALA A 166 0.51 3.79 -12.36
C ALA A 166 -0.63 3.50 -11.38
N THR A 167 -0.91 2.23 -11.18
CA THR A 167 -1.79 1.72 -10.13
C THR A 167 -1.05 0.63 -9.40
N LEU A 168 -0.75 0.86 -8.13
CA LEU A 168 -0.09 -0.08 -7.23
C LEU A 168 -1.08 -0.55 -6.17
N ALA A 169 -0.92 -1.79 -5.75
CA ALA A 169 -1.69 -2.36 -4.66
C ALA A 169 -0.76 -2.98 -3.62
N TYR A 170 -1.13 -2.86 -2.36
CA TYR A 170 -0.52 -3.52 -1.22
C TYR A 170 -1.51 -4.55 -0.66
N GLY A 171 -1.02 -5.77 -0.43
CA GLY A 171 -1.80 -6.85 0.15
C GLY A 171 -1.12 -8.20 -0.07
N ASN A 172 -1.09 -9.02 0.98
CA ASN A 172 -0.45 -10.34 0.93
C ASN A 172 -1.20 -11.30 -0.01
N ASP A 173 -2.53 -11.26 0.05
CA ASP A 173 -3.42 -12.22 -0.58
C ASP A 173 -4.37 -11.53 -1.58
N ASN A 174 -4.85 -12.30 -2.56
CA ASN A 174 -5.71 -11.78 -3.62
C ASN A 174 -7.19 -11.66 -3.22
N ASP A 175 -7.58 -12.26 -2.10
CA ASP A 175 -8.92 -12.14 -1.49
C ASP A 175 -9.18 -10.75 -0.90
N LEU A 176 -8.13 -9.98 -0.65
CA LEU A 176 -8.22 -8.62 -0.12
C LEU A 176 -8.71 -7.58 -1.15
N PHE A 177 -8.82 -7.96 -2.42
CA PHE A 177 -9.18 -7.04 -3.50
C PHE A 177 -10.50 -7.40 -4.17
N CYS A 178 -11.19 -6.37 -4.64
CA CYS A 178 -12.32 -6.52 -5.54
C CYS A 178 -12.31 -5.43 -6.61
N LYS A 179 -13.16 -5.62 -7.63
CA LYS A 179 -13.34 -4.64 -8.69
C LYS A 179 -14.46 -3.66 -8.31
N VAL A 180 -14.19 -2.36 -8.43
CA VAL A 180 -15.14 -1.28 -8.19
C VAL A 180 -16.35 -1.45 -9.10
N GLY A 181 -17.54 -1.47 -8.50
CA GLY A 181 -18.81 -1.66 -9.20
C GLY A 181 -19.32 -3.10 -9.22
N ASP A 182 -18.46 -4.08 -8.92
CA ASP A 182 -18.89 -5.46 -8.70
C ASP A 182 -19.29 -5.65 -7.22
N ALA A 183 -20.22 -6.57 -6.95
CA ALA A 183 -20.40 -7.04 -5.57
C ALA A 183 -19.07 -7.65 -5.13
N CYS A 184 -18.56 -7.28 -3.95
CA CYS A 184 -17.31 -7.81 -3.39
C CYS A 184 -17.62 -8.92 -2.38
N PRO A 185 -18.06 -10.14 -2.79
CA PRO A 185 -18.29 -11.20 -1.84
C PRO A 185 -16.95 -11.68 -1.27
N PRO A 186 -16.88 -11.95 0.04
CA PRO A 186 -15.64 -12.41 0.68
C PRO A 186 -15.21 -13.84 0.28
N SER A 187 -15.90 -14.49 -0.67
CA SER A 187 -15.81 -15.94 -0.88
C SER A 187 -15.07 -16.39 -2.15
N ALA A 188 -14.58 -15.47 -2.99
CA ALA A 188 -13.83 -15.85 -4.19
C ALA A 188 -12.62 -14.91 -4.39
N PRO A 189 -11.38 -15.33 -4.03
CA PRO A 189 -10.20 -14.54 -4.33
C PRO A 189 -10.10 -14.26 -5.83
N LEU A 190 -9.75 -13.03 -6.20
CA LEU A 190 -9.50 -12.70 -7.60
C LEU A 190 -8.28 -13.46 -8.10
N THR A 191 -8.38 -14.03 -9.30
CA THR A 191 -7.20 -14.54 -10.02
C THR A 191 -6.29 -13.37 -10.39
N ASN A 192 -5.00 -13.63 -10.64
CA ASN A 192 -4.06 -12.58 -11.09
C ASN A 192 -4.54 -11.91 -12.39
N GLU A 193 -5.16 -12.66 -13.30
CA GLU A 193 -5.73 -12.11 -14.53
C GLU A 193 -6.89 -11.15 -14.24
N GLN A 194 -7.80 -11.50 -13.32
CA GLN A 194 -8.90 -10.61 -12.92
C GLN A 194 -8.39 -9.36 -12.19
N LEU A 195 -7.36 -9.52 -11.36
CA LEU A 195 -6.69 -8.39 -10.71
C LEU A 195 -6.13 -7.41 -11.75
N VAL A 196 -5.37 -7.90 -12.72
CA VAL A 196 -4.80 -7.07 -13.79
C VAL A 196 -5.89 -6.44 -14.64
N ALA A 197 -6.96 -7.19 -14.96
CA ALA A 197 -8.10 -6.68 -15.72
C ALA A 197 -8.89 -5.59 -14.97
N ALA A 198 -8.95 -5.63 -13.64
CA ALA A 198 -9.57 -4.57 -12.84
C ALA A 198 -8.79 -3.26 -12.99
N GLY A 199 -7.46 -3.32 -13.06
CA GLY A 199 -6.58 -2.17 -13.34
C GLY A 199 -6.85 -1.00 -12.39
N PRO A 200 -7.28 0.18 -12.88
CA PRO A 200 -7.58 1.34 -12.03
C PRO A 200 -8.86 1.19 -11.19
N ASN A 201 -9.72 0.23 -11.53
CA ASN A 201 -10.96 -0.06 -10.81
C ASN A 201 -10.74 -1.10 -9.71
N LEU A 202 -9.53 -1.26 -9.19
CA LEU A 202 -9.27 -2.13 -8.06
C LEU A 202 -9.54 -1.40 -6.75
N ALA A 203 -10.23 -2.04 -5.82
CA ALA A 203 -10.46 -1.55 -4.48
C ALA A 203 -10.19 -2.66 -3.45
N CYS A 204 -9.96 -2.25 -2.20
CA CYS A 204 -9.91 -3.17 -1.08
C CYS A 204 -11.30 -3.65 -0.69
N ILE A 205 -11.41 -4.91 -0.28
CA ILE A 205 -12.66 -5.40 0.33
C ILE A 205 -12.93 -4.65 1.63
N THR A 206 -14.21 -4.48 1.97
CA THR A 206 -14.63 -3.95 3.27
C THR A 206 -14.78 -5.08 4.28
N GLY A 207 -14.29 -4.89 5.51
CA GLY A 207 -14.52 -5.85 6.61
C GLY A 207 -13.25 -6.35 7.28
N THR A 208 -13.20 -7.64 7.56
CA THR A 208 -12.03 -8.29 8.18
C THR A 208 -10.86 -8.32 7.18
N GLY A 209 -9.69 -7.86 7.60
CA GLY A 209 -8.48 -7.85 6.76
C GLY A 209 -8.32 -6.60 5.88
N ALA A 210 -9.32 -5.71 5.83
CA ALA A 210 -9.24 -4.47 5.07
C ALA A 210 -8.05 -3.57 5.49
N GLU A 211 -7.60 -3.69 6.74
CA GLU A 211 -6.40 -3.01 7.27
C GLU A 211 -5.08 -3.45 6.61
N TYR A 212 -5.06 -4.61 5.95
CA TYR A 212 -3.91 -5.16 5.25
C TYR A 212 -3.99 -4.97 3.73
N CYS A 213 -4.89 -4.11 3.28
CA CYS A 213 -5.05 -3.76 1.88
C CYS A 213 -4.93 -2.25 1.67
N ALA A 214 -4.23 -1.86 0.61
CA ALA A 214 -4.27 -0.50 0.11
C ALA A 214 -4.11 -0.49 -1.42
N VAL A 215 -4.77 0.46 -2.09
CA VAL A 215 -4.62 0.69 -3.53
C VAL A 215 -4.34 2.16 -3.74
N SER A 216 -3.38 2.47 -4.62
CA SER A 216 -3.09 3.84 -5.04
C SER A 216 -2.99 3.91 -6.56
N SER A 217 -3.69 4.88 -7.15
CA SER A 217 -3.65 5.15 -8.58
C SER A 217 -3.28 6.62 -8.78
N LEU A 218 -2.29 6.86 -9.64
CA LEU A 218 -1.83 8.21 -9.97
C LEU A 218 -1.56 8.28 -11.47
N THR A 219 -1.99 9.39 -12.07
CA THR A 219 -1.78 9.68 -13.49
C THR A 219 -1.17 11.06 -13.61
N THR A 220 -0.14 11.19 -14.44
CA THR A 220 0.53 12.46 -14.73
C THR A 220 0.85 12.57 -16.21
N VAL A 221 1.05 13.80 -16.69
CA VAL A 221 1.51 14.08 -18.05
C VAL A 221 2.89 14.71 -17.96
N VAL A 222 3.83 14.12 -18.68
CA VAL A 222 5.25 14.47 -18.66
C VAL A 222 5.66 14.95 -20.03
N GLN A 223 6.30 16.11 -20.10
CA GLN A 223 6.88 16.63 -21.34
C GLN A 223 8.38 16.33 -21.39
N LYS A 224 8.85 15.69 -22.46
CA LYS A 224 10.27 15.46 -22.70
C LYS A 224 10.99 16.82 -22.87
N ARG A 225 12.10 17.01 -22.16
CA ARG A 225 12.95 18.19 -22.32
C ARG A 225 14.07 17.84 -23.30
N THR A 226 13.99 18.42 -24.50
CA THR A 226 15.07 18.39 -25.49
C THR A 226 16.13 19.42 -25.14
#